data_AF-A0A971W5X5-F1
#
_entry.id   AF-A0A971W5X5-F1
#
_cell.length_a   1.000
_cell.length_b   1.000
_cell.length_c   1.000
_cell.angle_alpha   90.00
_cell.angle_beta   90.00
_cell.angle_gamma   90.00
#
_symmetry.space_group_name_H-M   'P 1'
#
loop_
_entity.id
_entity.type
_entity.pdbx_description
1 polymer ?
#
loop_
_entity_poly.entity_id
_entity_poly.type
_entity_poly.pdbx_seq_one_letter_code
_entity_poly.pdbx_strand_id
1 'polypeptide(L)' 'MKDLRCKKCNKLLCRYRDCGELEIKCPRCGSVNSLTNGIHIVRPKTAKKEERAVITVRSDSNVG' A
#
# COMPACT_ATOMS: atom_id res chain seq x y z
N MET A 1 19.25 -0.26 7.00
CA MET A 1 18.85 -1.47 6.26
C MET A 1 17.34 -1.59 6.40
N LYS A 2 16.60 -1.88 5.32
CA LYS A 2 15.13 -1.96 5.28
C LYS A 2 14.69 -3.42 5.33
N ASP A 3 13.59 -3.69 6.02
CA ASP A 3 12.98 -5.01 6.09
C ASP A 3 11.95 -5.17 4.97
N LEU A 4 12.05 -6.23 4.16
CA LEU A 4 10.95 -6.68 3.32
C LEU A 4 10.21 -7.80 4.03
N ARG A 5 8.93 -7.55 4.34
CA ARG A 5 8.04 -8.53 4.97
C ARG A 5 6.96 -8.97 3.98
N CYS A 6 6.55 -10.22 4.08
CA CYS A 6 5.48 -10.74 3.27
C CYS A 6 4.16 -10.02 3.57
N LYS A 7 3.48 -9.51 2.54
CA LYS A 7 2.22 -8.77 2.68
C LYS A 7 1.05 -9.63 3.21
N LYS A 8 1.14 -10.96 3.06
CA LYS A 8 0.09 -11.90 3.48
C LYS A 8 0.27 -12.44 4.91
N CYS A 9 1.49 -12.83 5.29
CA CYS A 9 1.74 -13.53 6.57
C CYS A 9 2.75 -12.82 7.48
N ASN A 10 3.19 -11.62 7.09
CA ASN A 10 4.14 -10.77 7.82
C ASN A 10 5.50 -11.41 8.16
N LYS A 11 5.84 -12.56 7.55
CA LYS A 11 7.15 -13.19 7.68
C LYS A 11 8.21 -12.25 7.09
N LEU A 12 9.31 -12.05 7.82
CA LEU A 12 10.50 -11.39 7.29
C LEU A 12 11.09 -12.23 6.15
N LEU A 13 11.22 -11.63 4.98
CA LEU A 13 11.72 -12.28 3.77
C LEU A 13 13.21 -11.98 3.58
N CYS A 14 13.59 -10.70 3.69
CA CYS A 14 14.99 -10.28 3.64
C CYS A 14 15.18 -8.90 4.29
N ARG A 15 16.45 -8.52 4.47
CA ARG A 15 16.85 -7.15 4.75
C ARG A 15 17.72 -6.64 3.62
N TYR A 16 17.47 -5.42 3.15
CA TYR A 16 18.15 -4.85 2.00
C TYR A 16 18.61 -3.40 2.27
N ARG A 17 19.56 -2.88 1.50
CA ARG A 17 19.96 -1.46 1.54
C ARG A 17 19.47 -0.76 0.28
N ASP A 18 20.22 -0.94 -0.80
CA ASP A 18 19.99 -0.32 -2.09
C ASP A 18 19.66 -1.43 -3.09
N CYS A 19 18.37 -1.58 -3.37
CA CYS A 19 17.87 -2.57 -4.30
C CYS A 19 16.94 -1.85 -5.27
N GLY A 20 17.27 -1.87 -6.57
CA GLY A 20 16.45 -1.26 -7.61
C GLY A 20 15.15 -2.01 -7.83
N GLU A 21 15.24 -3.34 -7.88
CA GLU A 21 14.12 -4.24 -8.06
C GLU A 21 14.38 -5.57 -7.34
N LEU A 22 13.35 -6.11 -6.68
CA LEU A 22 13.39 -7.38 -5.97
C LEU A 22 12.05 -8.09 -6.13
N GLU A 23 12.08 -9.38 -6.47
CA GLU A 23 10.93 -10.28 -6.41
C GLU A 23 11.30 -11.52 -5.59
N ILE A 24 10.46 -11.86 -4.62
CA ILE A 24 10.71 -13.01 -3.73
C ILE A 24 9.40 -13.72 -3.34
N LYS A 25 9.38 -15.03 -3.54
CA LYS A 25 8.30 -15.90 -3.08
C LYS A 25 8.42 -16.13 -1.57
N CYS A 26 7.32 -15.93 -0.85
CA CYS A 26 7.29 -16.22 0.58
C CYS A 26 7.32 -17.74 0.82
N PRO A 27 8.31 -18.28 1.54
CA PRO A 27 8.41 -19.71 1.79
C PRO A 27 7.33 -20.23 2.75
N ARG A 28 6.67 -19.34 3.51
CA ARG A 28 5.60 -19.72 4.45
C ARG A 28 4.24 -19.85 3.77
N CYS A 29 3.86 -18.88 2.95
CA CYS A 29 2.49 -18.79 2.42
C CYS A 29 2.39 -18.81 0.90
N GLY A 30 3.53 -18.91 0.19
CA GLY A 30 3.60 -19.00 -1.26
C GLY A 30 3.39 -17.69 -2.02
N SER A 31 3.01 -16.59 -1.36
CA SER A 31 2.77 -15.30 -2.01
C SER A 31 4.06 -14.70 -2.56
N VAL A 32 4.02 -14.24 -3.82
CA VAL A 32 5.09 -13.47 -4.44
C VAL A 32 5.04 -12.02 -3.94
N ASN A 33 6.17 -11.48 -3.50
CA ASN A 33 6.29 -10.10 -3.03
C ASN A 33 7.35 -9.40 -3.86
N SER A 34 7.00 -8.24 -4.40
CA SER A 34 7.90 -7.41 -5.20
C SER A 34 8.13 -6.04 -4.56
N LEU A 35 9.33 -5.50 -4.79
CA LEU A 35 9.73 -4.15 -4.43
C LEU A 35 10.46 -3.52 -5.60
N THR A 36 10.01 -2.35 -6.04
CA THR A 36 10.67 -1.56 -7.07
C THR A 36 10.95 -0.19 -6.47
N ASN A 37 12.21 0.18 -6.33
CA ASN A 37 12.58 1.55 -5.99
C ASN A 37 12.41 2.37 -7.27
N GLY A 38 11.20 2.89 -7.47
CA GLY A 38 10.93 3.80 -8.57
C GLY A 38 11.81 5.03 -8.43
N ILE A 39 12.73 5.24 -9.37
CA ILE A 39 12.96 6.61 -9.84
C ILE A 39 11.60 7.02 -10.39
N HIS A 40 10.80 7.70 -9.58
CA HIS A 40 9.56 8.32 -10.01
C HIS A 40 9.95 9.44 -10.97
N ILE A 41 10.27 9.12 -12.22
CA ILE A 41 10.06 10.08 -13.31
C ILE A 41 8.56 10.25 -13.30
N VAL A 42 8.10 11.35 -12.69
CA VAL A 42 6.69 11.65 -12.48
C VAL A 42 6.05 11.79 -13.86
N ARG A 43 5.57 10.69 -14.44
CA ARG A 43 4.59 10.77 -15.52
C ARG A 43 3.30 11.23 -14.83
N PRO A 44 2.74 12.39 -15.19
CA PRO A 44 1.56 12.93 -14.52
C PRO A 44 0.44 11.88 -14.61
N LYS A 45 0.06 11.31 -13.48
CA LYS A 45 -1.08 10.41 -13.38
C LYS A 45 -2.34 11.27 -13.47
N THR A 46 -3.04 11.19 -14.59
CA THR A 46 -4.40 11.70 -14.73
C THR A 46 -5.27 11.11 -13.61
N ALA A 47 -5.91 12.00 -12.85
CA ALA A 47 -6.77 11.68 -11.73
C ALA A 47 -7.93 10.79 -12.18
N LYS A 48 -8.04 9.59 -11.62
CA LYS A 48 -9.29 8.82 -11.64
C LYS A 48 -9.92 8.87 -10.24
N LYS A 49 -11.01 9.66 -10.18
CA LYS A 49 -12.20 9.66 -9.29
C LYS A 49 -12.33 8.43 -8.36
N GLU A 50 -12.51 8.58 -7.05
CA GLU A 50 -13.72 9.01 -6.31
C GLU A 50 -14.37 7.77 -5.67
N GLU A 51 -14.25 7.63 -4.36
CA GLU A 51 -15.29 7.01 -3.53
C GLU A 51 -15.10 7.42 -2.06
N ARG A 52 -15.87 8.40 -1.59
CA ARG A 52 -15.98 8.71 -0.16
C ARG A 52 -17.35 8.23 0.31
N ALA A 53 -17.39 7.02 0.85
CA ALA A 53 -18.59 6.49 1.50
C ALA A 53 -18.89 7.25 2.81
N VAL A 54 -20.06 7.91 2.80
CA VAL A 54 -21.12 8.08 3.83
C VAL A 54 -20.75 7.87 5.30
N ILE A 55 -21.09 8.84 6.19
CA ILE A 55 -22.00 8.61 7.35
C ILE A 55 -22.77 9.90 7.72
N THR A 56 -24.09 9.77 7.80
CA THR A 56 -25.12 10.70 8.29
C THR A 56 -25.05 10.90 9.81
N VAL A 57 -25.32 12.12 10.30
CA VAL A 57 -25.84 12.31 11.67
C VAL A 57 -27.00 13.29 11.65
N ARG A 58 -28.14 12.83 12.17
CA ARG A 58 -29.34 13.64 12.44
C ARG A 58 -29.08 14.53 13.66
N SER A 59 -29.59 15.76 13.64
CA SER A 59 -29.82 16.53 14.86
C SER A 59 -31.03 17.42 14.63
N ASP A 60 -32.18 16.95 15.13
CA ASP A 60 -33.39 17.74 15.31
C ASP A 60 -33.10 18.94 16.22
N SER A 61 -33.63 20.14 15.91
CA SER A 61 -34.21 21.13 16.86
C SER A 61 -34.46 22.51 16.21
N ASN A 62 -35.72 22.74 15.84
CA ASN A 62 -36.65 23.82 16.24
C ASN A 62 -36.22 25.29 16.52
N VAL A 63 -37.16 26.18 16.18
CA VAL A 63 -37.47 27.56 16.64
C VAL A 63 -36.73 28.75 16.00
N GLY A 64 -37.54 29.66 15.43
CA GLY A 64 -37.21 31.03 15.07
C GLY A 64 -38.29 31.67 14.22
#